data_AF-A0A7I4YMP5-F1
#
_entry.id   AF-A0A7I4YMP5-F1
#
_cell.length_a   1.000
_cell.length_b   1.000
_cell.length_c   1.000
_cell.angle_alpha   90.00
_cell.angle_beta   90.00
_cell.angle_gamma   90.00
#
_symmetry.space_group_name_H-M   'P 1'
#
loop_
_entity.id
_entity.type
_entity.pdbx_description
1 polymer ?
#
loop_
_entity_poly.entity_id
_entity_poly.type
_entity_poly.pdbx_seq_one_letter_code
_entity_poly.pdbx_strand_id
1 'polypeptide(L)'
;MADHRCGPHYSGAACDWPICVHGVVDPASRLCQCYNHFAPPFCEFCLPGYWAEACDREILPAMPEPLLPPFFGHVVVYLVVVFLVLLIYFAFGRCRSKPPPYEEVIQEAPPPPYYLI
;
A
#
# COMPACT_ATOMS: atom_id res chain seq x y z
N MET A 1 7.70 37.18 33.93
CA MET A 1 8.42 37.07 35.21
C MET A 1 7.91 35.82 35.89
N ALA A 2 8.68 34.74 35.89
CA ALA A 2 8.30 33.53 36.63
C ALA A 2 8.50 33.83 38.12
N ASP A 3 7.43 33.70 38.90
CA ASP A 3 7.52 33.85 40.35
C ASP A 3 8.30 32.65 40.89
N HIS A 4 9.56 32.85 41.30
CA HIS A 4 10.48 31.80 41.76
C HIS A 4 9.99 31.05 43.02
N ARG A 5 8.82 31.41 43.55
CA ARG A 5 8.16 30.75 44.67
C ARG A 5 7.35 29.52 44.28
N CYS A 6 6.92 29.42 43.01
CA CYS A 6 6.14 28.30 42.51
C CYS A 6 6.97 27.41 41.57
N GLY A 7 6.61 26.13 41.48
CA GLY A 7 7.21 25.22 40.51
C GLY A 7 6.95 25.66 39.06
N PRO A 8 7.65 25.07 38.07
CA PRO A 8 7.66 25.56 36.69
C PRO A 8 6.28 25.58 36.00
N HIS A 9 5.34 24.76 36.46
CA HIS A 9 4.01 24.61 35.83
C HIS A 9 2.87 25.25 36.65
N TYR A 10 3.17 25.97 37.72
CA TYR A 10 2.17 26.58 38.59
C TYR A 10 2.48 28.05 38.89
N SER A 11 1.44 28.82 39.12
CA SER A 11 1.50 30.26 39.38
C SER A 11 0.43 30.69 40.37
N GLY A 12 0.44 31.98 40.72
CA GLY A 12 -0.49 32.58 41.67
C GLY A 12 0.06 32.65 43.09
N ALA A 13 -0.64 33.39 43.94
CA ALA A 13 -0.20 33.68 45.31
C ALA A 13 -0.02 32.41 46.17
N ALA A 14 -0.74 31.33 45.84
CA ALA A 14 -0.66 30.04 46.51
C ALA A 14 -0.19 28.90 45.60
N CYS A 15 0.38 29.20 44.43
CA CYS A 15 0.79 28.21 43.43
C CYS A 15 -0.33 27.25 43.00
N ASP A 16 -1.58 27.74 42.98
CA ASP A 16 -2.79 26.97 42.73
C ASP A 16 -3.27 27.05 41.27
N TRP A 17 -2.65 27.91 40.45
CA TRP A 17 -3.04 28.12 39.06
C TRP A 17 -2.07 27.39 38.11
N PRO A 18 -2.53 26.39 37.35
CA PRO A 18 -1.68 25.73 36.37
C PRO A 18 -1.33 26.70 35.23
N ILE A 19 -0.12 26.57 34.70
CA ILE A 19 0.33 27.32 33.53
C ILE A 19 0.09 26.44 32.30
N CYS A 20 -0.76 26.90 31.38
CA CYS A 20 -1.02 26.20 30.12
C CYS A 20 -0.15 26.80 29.03
N VAL A 21 0.72 26.01 28.41
CA VAL A 21 1.60 26.51 27.33
C VAL A 21 0.78 26.75 26.05
N HIS A 22 -0.02 25.77 25.66
CA HIS A 22 -0.88 25.81 24.47
C HIS A 22 -2.36 25.62 24.82
N GLY A 23 -2.93 26.54 25.60
CA GLY A 23 -4.32 26.46 26.03
C GLY A 23 -4.76 27.60 26.94
N VAL A 24 -5.91 27.43 27.57
CA VAL A 24 -6.44 28.35 28.57
C VAL A 24 -6.73 27.63 29.87
N VAL A 25 -6.54 28.31 31.01
CA VAL A 25 -6.99 27.78 32.30
C VAL A 25 -8.49 28.00 32.41
N ASP A 26 -9.24 26.94 32.69
CA ASP A 26 -10.62 27.06 33.13
C ASP A 26 -10.66 27.42 34.62
N PRO A 27 -11.16 28.61 35.01
CA PRO A 27 -11.16 29.06 36.39
C PRO A 27 -12.08 28.23 37.30
N ALA A 28 -13.07 27.53 36.74
CA ALA A 28 -14.00 26.72 37.53
C ALA A 28 -13.38 25.38 37.94
N SER A 29 -12.75 24.68 36.99
CA SER A 29 -12.13 23.37 37.23
C SER A 29 -10.65 23.45 37.65
N ARG A 30 -10.01 24.61 37.50
CA ARG A 30 -8.55 24.82 37.68
C ARG A 30 -7.73 23.86 36.82
N LEU A 31 -8.21 23.55 35.61
CA LEU A 31 -7.54 22.70 34.64
C LEU A 31 -7.22 23.48 33.36
N CYS A 32 -6.17 23.07 32.66
CA CYS A 32 -5.87 23.58 31.34
C CYS A 32 -6.76 22.93 30.27
N GLN A 33 -7.50 23.76 29.55
CA GLN A 33 -8.15 23.41 28.30
C GLN A 33 -7.15 23.63 27.16
N CYS A 34 -6.61 22.54 26.64
CA CYS A 34 -5.62 22.57 25.57
C CYS A 34 -6.25 22.88 24.21
N TYR A 35 -5.56 23.69 23.41
CA TYR A 35 -5.92 23.89 22.01
C TYR A 35 -5.48 22.68 21.16
N ASN A 36 -6.11 22.48 20.01
CA ASN A 36 -5.83 21.36 19.10
C ASN A 36 -5.75 20.00 19.82
N HIS A 37 -4.79 19.16 19.43
CA HIS A 37 -4.52 17.85 20.02
C HIS A 37 -3.31 17.92 20.97
N PHE A 38 -3.19 18.98 21.76
CA PHE A 38 -2.22 19.03 22.86
C PHE A 38 -2.75 18.26 24.08
N ALA A 39 -1.86 17.54 24.75
CA ALA A 39 -2.16 16.63 25.83
C ALA A 39 -2.25 17.37 27.18
N PRO A 40 -3.29 17.10 28.00
CA PRO A 40 -3.34 17.56 29.38
C PRO A 40 -2.23 16.88 30.22
N PRO A 41 -1.77 17.48 31.33
CA PRO A 41 -2.40 18.58 32.09
C PRO A 41 -1.91 20.00 31.80
N PHE A 42 -0.78 20.21 31.10
CA PHE A 42 -0.20 21.55 30.86
C PHE A 42 -0.12 21.96 29.38
N CYS A 43 -0.61 21.11 28.48
CA CYS A 43 -0.63 21.35 27.03
C CYS A 43 0.79 21.54 26.42
N GLU A 44 1.76 20.81 26.94
CA GLU A 44 3.16 20.89 26.49
C GLU A 44 3.48 19.90 25.36
N PHE A 45 2.80 18.75 25.35
CA PHE A 45 3.06 17.65 24.42
C PHE A 45 1.82 17.38 23.56
N CYS A 46 1.98 16.69 22.44
CA CYS A 46 0.86 16.24 21.62
C CYS A 46 0.21 14.97 22.19
N LEU A 47 -1.07 14.76 21.92
CA LEU A 47 -1.73 13.48 22.14
C LEU A 47 -1.05 12.38 21.29
N PRO A 48 -1.07 11.12 21.77
CA PRO A 48 -0.58 10.00 20.98
C PRO A 48 -1.35 9.91 19.66
N GLY A 49 -0.62 9.81 18.55
CA GLY A 49 -1.20 9.85 17.21
C GLY A 49 -1.14 11.22 16.54
N TYR A 50 -0.79 12.28 17.26
CA TYR A 50 -0.58 13.62 16.68
C TYR A 50 0.86 14.08 16.83
N TRP A 51 1.34 14.87 15.87
CA TRP A 51 2.71 15.38 15.82
C TRP A 51 2.77 16.76 15.13
N ALA A 52 3.98 17.30 15.01
CA ALA A 52 4.33 18.66 14.58
C ALA A 52 4.17 19.74 15.68
N GLU A 53 4.60 20.96 15.36
CA GLU A 53 4.73 22.08 16.32
C GLU A 53 3.41 22.49 16.98
N ALA A 54 2.29 22.32 16.26
CA ALA A 54 0.96 22.68 16.74
C ALA A 54 0.05 21.46 16.99
N CYS A 55 0.61 20.24 16.97
CA CYS A 55 -0.14 18.98 17.06
C CYS A 55 -1.31 18.89 16.06
N ASP A 56 -1.09 19.42 14.85
CA ASP A 56 -2.07 19.52 13.77
C ASP A 56 -2.03 18.30 12.83
N ARG A 57 -0.94 17.54 12.85
CA ARG A 57 -0.73 16.39 11.95
C ARG A 57 -1.01 15.09 12.66
N GLU A 58 -1.75 14.21 11.99
CA GLU A 58 -1.95 12.84 12.45
C GLU A 58 -0.81 11.95 11.96
N ILE A 59 -0.37 11.01 12.79
CA ILE A 59 0.54 9.94 12.41
C ILE A 59 -0.28 9.05 11.49
N LEU A 60 -0.01 9.12 10.18
CA LEU A 60 -0.61 8.22 9.21
C LEU A 60 -0.44 6.80 9.75
N PRO A 61 -1.53 6.03 9.93
CA PRO A 61 -1.41 4.64 10.35
C PRO A 61 -0.47 3.98 9.36
N ALA A 62 0.57 3.31 9.88
CA ALA A 62 1.50 2.55 9.05
C ALA A 62 0.67 1.75 8.05
N MET A 63 1.00 1.89 6.75
CA MET A 63 0.25 1.23 5.68
C MET A 63 -0.05 -0.20 6.13
N PRO A 64 -1.32 -0.64 6.10
CA PRO A 64 -1.67 -1.97 6.54
C PRO A 64 -0.77 -2.95 5.78
N GLU A 65 -0.10 -3.82 6.53
CA GLU A 65 0.74 -4.86 5.98
C GLU A 65 -0.05 -5.56 4.86
N PRO A 66 0.58 -5.81 3.69
CA PRO A 66 -0.14 -6.38 2.57
C PRO A 66 -0.80 -7.69 3.01
N LEU A 67 -2.14 -7.72 2.94
CA LEU A 67 -2.99 -8.87 3.27
C LEU A 67 -2.69 -10.12 2.44
N LEU A 68 -1.90 -9.97 1.37
CA LEU A 68 -1.55 -11.04 0.47
C LEU A 68 -0.26 -11.72 0.96
N PRO A 69 -0.28 -13.06 1.12
CA PRO A 69 0.93 -13.78 1.47
C PRO A 69 2.05 -13.51 0.45
N PRO A 70 3.32 -13.51 0.88
CA PRO A 70 4.47 -13.18 0.03
C PRO A 70 4.61 -14.10 -1.21
N PHE A 71 3.97 -15.27 -1.18
CA PHE A 71 3.98 -16.24 -2.29
C PHE A 71 2.91 -15.99 -3.36
N PHE A 72 1.94 -15.10 -3.15
CA PHE A 72 0.85 -14.86 -4.10
C PHE A 72 1.37 -14.41 -5.48
N GLY A 73 2.38 -13.52 -5.49
CA GLY A 73 3.01 -13.06 -6.73
C GLY A 73 3.66 -14.22 -7.51
N HIS A 74 4.34 -15.13 -6.82
CA HIS A 74 4.96 -16.29 -7.47
C HIS A 74 3.93 -17.22 -8.11
N VAL A 75 2.83 -17.52 -7.41
CA VAL A 75 1.76 -18.38 -7.93
C VAL A 75 1.13 -17.81 -9.20
N VAL A 76 0.84 -16.50 -9.21
CA VAL A 76 0.26 -15.83 -10.39
C VAL A 76 1.23 -15.88 -11.58
N VAL A 77 2.51 -15.62 -11.36
CA VAL A 77 3.53 -15.66 -12.42
C VAL A 77 3.67 -17.07 -13.00
N TYR A 78 3.74 -18.11 -12.15
CA TYR A 78 3.80 -19.49 -12.63
C TYR A 78 2.58 -19.88 -13.47
N LEU A 79 1.37 -19.48 -13.05
CA LEU A 79 0.15 -19.75 -13.82
C LEU A 79 0.17 -19.09 -15.20
N VAL A 80 0.62 -17.84 -15.29
CA VAL A 80 0.75 -17.11 -16.56
C VAL A 80 1.76 -17.81 -17.48
N VAL A 81 2.93 -18.20 -16.96
CA VAL A 81 3.97 -18.88 -17.75
C VAL A 81 3.46 -20.22 -18.29
N VAL A 82 2.84 -21.04 -17.45
CA VAL A 82 2.28 -22.34 -17.87
C VAL A 82 1.23 -22.15 -18.94
N PHE A 83 0.34 -21.16 -18.79
CA PHE A 83 -0.69 -20.87 -19.78
C PHE A 83 -0.09 -20.45 -21.13
N LEU A 84 0.94 -19.59 -21.13
CA LEU A 84 1.64 -19.19 -22.36
C LEU A 84 2.29 -20.39 -23.07
N VAL A 85 2.93 -21.29 -22.32
CA VAL A 85 3.53 -22.51 -22.88
C VAL A 85 2.47 -23.39 -23.53
N LEU A 86 1.32 -23.58 -22.89
CA LEU A 86 0.21 -24.34 -23.45
C LEU A 86 -0.36 -23.70 -24.72
N LEU A 87 -0.51 -22.38 -24.75
CA LEU A 87 -0.96 -21.65 -25.94
C LEU A 87 0.01 -21.79 -27.10
N ILE A 88 1.32 -21.67 -26.83
CA ILE A 88 2.36 -21.86 -27.84
C ILE A 88 2.31 -23.29 -28.37
N TYR A 89 2.27 -24.29 -27.49
CA TYR A 89 2.16 -25.70 -27.88
C TYR A 89 0.94 -25.95 -28.77
N PHE A 90 -0.22 -25.42 -28.39
CA PHE A 90 -1.45 -25.58 -29.13
C PHE A 90 -1.43 -24.86 -30.48
N ALA A 91 -0.87 -23.65 -30.55
CA ALA A 91 -0.68 -22.90 -31.79
C ALA A 91 0.26 -23.66 -32.76
N PHE A 92 1.38 -24.18 -32.27
CA PHE A 92 2.28 -25.02 -33.07
C PHE A 92 1.63 -26.33 -33.49
N GLY A 93 0.87 -27.00 -32.62
CA GLY A 93 0.10 -28.20 -32.94
C GLY A 93 -0.91 -27.93 -34.06
N ARG A 94 -1.66 -26.82 -33.97
CA ARG A 94 -2.58 -26.38 -35.03
C ARG A 94 -1.88 -26.05 -36.34
N CYS A 95 -0.69 -25.41 -36.28
CA CYS A 95 0.10 -25.13 -37.48
C CYS A 95 0.63 -26.41 -38.13
N ARG A 96 0.97 -27.43 -37.34
CA ARG A 96 1.51 -28.71 -37.82
C ARG A 96 0.43 -29.66 -38.35
N SER A 97 -0.83 -29.47 -37.98
CA SER A 97 -1.98 -30.23 -38.50
C SER A 97 -2.46 -29.79 -39.89
N LYS A 98 -1.78 -28.85 -40.55
CA LYS A 98 -2.04 -28.57 -41.97
C LYS A 98 -1.50 -29.75 -42.78
N PRO A 99 -2.35 -30.54 -43.48
CA PRO A 99 -1.84 -31.57 -44.38
C PRO A 99 -0.95 -30.90 -45.45
N PRO A 100 0.10 -31.60 -45.95
CA PRO A 100 0.93 -31.06 -47.01
C PRO A 100 0.07 -30.61 -48.20
N PRO A 101 0.39 -29.50 -48.86
CA PRO A 101 -0.37 -29.01 -50.01
C PRO A 101 -0.36 -30.07 -51.13
N TYR A 102 -1.54 -30.35 -51.68
CA TYR A 102 -1.80 -31.37 -52.69
C TYR A 102 -1.03 -31.19 -54.02
N GLU A 103 -0.34 -30.06 -54.21
CA GLU A 103 0.45 -29.77 -55.40
C GLU A 103 1.68 -30.67 -55.54
N GLU A 104 2.18 -31.24 -54.44
CA GLU A 104 3.37 -32.11 -54.45
C GLU A 104 3.07 -33.52 -55.00
N VAL A 105 1.80 -33.94 -55.01
CA VAL A 105 1.36 -35.27 -55.48
C VAL A 105 1.07 -35.29 -56.99
N ILE A 106 0.91 -34.13 -57.62
CA ILE A 106 0.60 -34.00 -59.06
C ILE A 106 1.88 -34.01 -59.91
N GLN A 107 3.05 -33.76 -59.31
CA GLN A 107 4.34 -33.72 -60.03
C GLN A 107 4.97 -35.10 -60.28
N GLU A 108 4.51 -36.15 -59.63
CA GLU A 108 4.82 -37.52 -60.04
C GLU A 108 3.87 -37.95 -61.15
N ALA A 109 4.23 -37.60 -62.39
CA ALA A 109 3.60 -38.20 -63.56
C ALA A 109 3.74 -39.74 -63.45
N PRO A 110 2.65 -40.52 -63.57
CA PRO A 110 2.77 -41.97 -63.60
C PRO A 110 3.63 -42.38 -64.79
N PRO A 111 4.56 -43.36 -64.64
CA PRO A 111 5.46 -43.74 -65.71
C PRO A 111 4.68 -44.34 -66.91
N PRO A 112 4.90 -43.86 -68.15
CA PRO A 112 4.30 -44.42 -69.37
C PRO A 112 4.88 -45.82 -69.71
N PRO A 113 4.14 -46.69 -70.45
CA PRO A 113 3.36 -46.31 -71.64
C PRO A 113 1.87 -46.70 -71.65
N TYR A 114 1.12 -45.82 -72.28
CA TYR A 114 -0.21 -45.99 -72.82
C TYR A 114 -0.18 -46.99 -73.99
N TYR A 115 -0.98 -48.05 -73.91
CA TYR A 115 -1.23 -48.91 -75.06
C TYR A 115 -2.24 -48.23 -75.99
N LEU A 116 -1.83 -47.97 -77.23
CA LEU A 116 -2.72 -47.65 -78.34
C LEU A 116 -3.48 -48.93 -78.74
N ILE A 117 -4.81 -48.93 -78.58
CA ILE A 117 -5.78 -49.74 -79.34
C ILE A 117 -7.00 -48.86 -79.58
#